data_AF-A0A2D8ETI4-F1
#
_entry.id   AF-A0A2D8ETI4-F1
#
_cell.length_a   1.000
_cell.length_b   1.000
_cell.length_c   1.000
_cell.angle_alpha   90.00
_cell.angle_beta   90.00
_cell.angle_gamma   90.00
#
_symmetry.space_group_name_H-M   'P 1'
#
loop_
_entity.id
_entity.type
_entity.pdbx_description
1 polymer ?
#
loop_
_entity_poly.entity_id
_entity_poly.type
_entity_poly.pdbx_seq_one_letter_code
_entity_poly.pdbx_strand_id
1 'polypeptide(L)'
;MIKIRIKTKKQKSNCPEATQNLELNTKNRNASIKAEHIQYGPLNLSDEGYYERLAKHWNTEVDVAKKSKCSNCAAFDISPRMLKCLPGPVSQPIEDEEGMLGYCWMHKFKCHSARTCYTWAAGGPIDQDKVSYEWQERN
;
A
#
# COMPACT_ATOMS: atom_id res chain seq x y z
N MET A 1 9.38 -48.24 -12.13
CA MET A 1 9.53 -46.88 -12.68
C MET A 1 9.21 -45.87 -11.59
N ILE A 2 10.24 -45.32 -10.94
CA ILE A 2 10.10 -44.39 -9.81
C ILE A 2 9.80 -43.01 -10.40
N LYS A 3 8.56 -42.52 -10.23
CA LYS A 3 8.16 -41.16 -10.60
C LYS A 3 8.76 -40.17 -9.59
N ILE A 4 9.93 -39.64 -9.92
CA ILE A 4 10.54 -38.52 -9.19
C ILE A 4 9.68 -37.29 -9.46
N ARG A 5 8.82 -36.92 -8.50
CA ARG A 5 8.15 -35.61 -8.48
C ARG A 5 9.21 -34.55 -8.18
N ILE A 6 9.71 -33.91 -9.22
CA ILE A 6 10.50 -32.67 -9.09
C ILE A 6 9.57 -31.61 -8.50
N LYS A 7 9.66 -31.38 -7.19
CA LYS A 7 9.10 -30.18 -6.57
C LYS A 7 9.92 -29.01 -7.09
N THR A 8 9.39 -28.31 -8.10
CA THR A 8 9.93 -27.02 -8.52
C THR A 8 9.90 -26.09 -7.31
N LYS A 9 11.07 -25.78 -6.75
CA LYS A 9 11.21 -24.65 -5.82
C LYS A 9 10.70 -23.43 -6.59
N LYS A 10 9.47 -23.00 -6.30
CA LYS A 10 8.95 -21.70 -6.71
C LYS A 10 10.02 -20.70 -6.28
N GLN A 11 10.73 -20.07 -7.23
CA GLN A 11 11.67 -19.00 -6.88
C GLN A 11 10.90 -18.06 -5.95
N LYS A 12 11.41 -17.85 -4.73
CA LYS A 12 10.87 -16.79 -3.87
C LYS A 12 11.00 -15.53 -4.71
N SER A 13 9.89 -15.03 -5.24
CA SER A 13 9.90 -13.75 -5.93
C SER A 13 10.40 -12.72 -4.91
N ASN A 14 11.30 -11.82 -5.31
CA ASN A 14 11.72 -10.70 -4.45
C ASN A 14 10.53 -9.84 -3.98
N CYS A 15 9.35 -10.01 -4.57
CA CYS A 15 8.10 -9.37 -4.21
C CYS A 15 7.59 -9.73 -2.81
N PRO A 16 7.03 -8.75 -2.06
CA PRO A 16 6.32 -9.06 -0.82
C PRO A 16 5.15 -10.01 -1.09
N GLU A 17 4.92 -10.95 -0.17
CA GLU A 17 3.90 -11.99 -0.35
C GLU A 17 2.51 -11.41 -0.61
N ALA A 18 2.15 -10.34 0.10
CA ALA A 18 0.86 -9.66 -0.04
C ALA A 18 0.68 -8.98 -1.42
N THR A 19 1.72 -8.82 -2.23
CA THR A 19 1.52 -8.37 -3.61
C THR A 19 1.06 -9.51 -4.52
N GLN A 20 1.45 -10.75 -4.21
CA GLN A 20 1.16 -11.96 -5.00
C GLN A 20 -0.01 -12.78 -4.44
N ASN A 21 -0.36 -12.61 -3.18
CA ASN A 21 -1.40 -13.35 -2.48
C ASN A 21 -2.61 -12.44 -2.18
N LEU A 22 -3.71 -12.65 -2.90
CA LEU A 22 -4.94 -11.86 -2.77
C LEU A 22 -5.58 -11.99 -1.38
N GLU A 23 -5.58 -13.19 -0.80
CA GLU A 23 -6.17 -13.45 0.51
C GLU A 23 -5.40 -12.71 1.60
N LEU A 24 -4.07 -12.84 1.59
CA LEU A 24 -3.21 -12.12 2.54
C LEU A 24 -3.33 -10.60 2.38
N ASN A 25 -3.34 -10.12 1.13
CA ASN A 25 -3.56 -8.70 0.84
C ASN A 25 -4.87 -8.17 1.44
N THR A 26 -5.96 -8.91 1.20
CA THR A 26 -7.30 -8.55 1.65
C THR A 26 -7.40 -8.60 3.18
N LYS A 27 -6.78 -9.60 3.80
CA LYS A 27 -6.68 -9.71 5.26
C LYS A 27 -5.99 -8.48 5.87
N ASN A 28 -4.83 -8.10 5.34
CA ASN A 28 -4.06 -6.96 5.82
C ASN A 28 -4.79 -5.62 5.61
N ARG A 29 -5.41 -5.43 4.43
CA ARG A 29 -6.22 -4.25 4.14
C ARG A 29 -7.42 -4.14 5.09
N ASN A 30 -8.15 -5.24 5.29
CA ASN A 30 -9.33 -5.23 6.17
C ASN A 30 -8.95 -5.00 7.63
N ALA A 31 -7.81 -5.54 8.09
CA ALA A 31 -7.28 -5.23 9.41
C ALA A 31 -6.95 -3.73 9.55
N SER A 32 -6.34 -3.13 8.53
CA SER A 32 -5.98 -1.71 8.51
C SER A 32 -7.20 -0.77 8.47
N ILE A 33 -8.30 -1.20 7.84
CA ILE A 33 -9.58 -0.48 7.85
C ILE A 33 -10.22 -0.54 9.25
N LYS A 34 -10.19 -1.71 9.90
CA LYS A 34 -10.88 -1.95 11.17
C LYS A 34 -10.13 -1.44 12.40
N ALA A 35 -8.80 -1.42 12.38
CA ALA A 35 -8.00 -0.99 13.51
C ALA A 35 -8.22 0.50 13.81
N GLU A 36 -8.63 0.84 15.03
CA GLU A 36 -8.90 2.22 15.46
C GLU A 36 -7.68 3.15 15.34
N HIS A 37 -6.48 2.60 15.51
CA HIS A 37 -5.22 3.34 15.40
C HIS A 37 -4.68 3.44 13.96
N ILE A 38 -5.34 2.83 12.96
CA ILE A 38 -4.93 2.90 11.55
C ILE A 38 -6.00 3.59 10.70
N GLN A 39 -7.25 3.09 10.74
CA GLN A 39 -8.37 3.65 9.98
C GLN A 39 -8.03 3.97 8.51
N TYR A 40 -7.52 3.00 7.75
CA TYR A 40 -7.22 3.21 6.33
C TYR A 40 -8.47 3.56 5.51
N GLY A 41 -8.43 4.65 4.75
CA GLY A 41 -9.58 5.15 4.00
C GLY A 41 -9.33 6.50 3.32
N PRO A 42 -10.38 7.24 2.94
CA PRO A 42 -11.77 6.80 2.93
C PRO A 42 -12.03 5.73 1.85
N LEU A 43 -13.21 5.10 1.89
CA LEU A 43 -13.66 4.22 0.79
C LEU A 43 -13.92 5.05 -0.47
N ASN A 44 -14.64 6.18 -0.31
CA ASN A 44 -14.95 7.15 -1.34
C ASN A 44 -14.22 8.47 -1.02
N LEU A 45 -13.55 9.08 -1.98
CA LEU A 45 -12.74 10.29 -1.75
C LEU A 45 -13.55 11.53 -1.34
N SER A 46 -14.87 11.50 -1.51
CA SER A 46 -15.84 12.53 -1.11
C SER A 46 -16.41 12.35 0.30
N ASP A 47 -15.94 11.37 1.08
CA ASP A 47 -16.38 11.15 2.46
C ASP A 47 -15.81 12.23 3.41
N GLU A 48 -16.53 13.34 3.54
CA GLU A 48 -16.15 14.45 4.43
C GLU A 48 -16.06 14.01 5.90
N GLY A 49 -16.95 13.13 6.36
CA GLY A 49 -16.95 12.65 7.73
C GLY A 49 -15.69 11.83 8.08
N TYR A 50 -15.08 11.14 7.12
CA TYR A 50 -13.78 10.52 7.32
C TYR A 50 -12.69 11.56 7.56
N TYR A 51 -12.62 12.61 6.74
CA TYR A 51 -11.59 13.65 6.87
C TYR A 51 -11.75 14.47 8.14
N GLU A 52 -12.97 14.73 8.60
CA GLU A 52 -13.22 15.35 9.92
C GLU A 52 -12.61 14.53 11.05
N ARG A 53 -12.79 13.19 11.04
CA ARG A 53 -12.19 12.31 12.06
C ARG A 53 -10.67 12.25 11.95
N LEU A 54 -10.13 12.24 10.72
CA LEU A 54 -8.69 12.28 10.48
C LEU A 54 -8.06 13.58 11.00
N ALA A 55 -8.69 14.72 10.70
CA ALA A 55 -8.26 16.03 11.16
C ALA A 55 -8.26 16.12 12.69
N LYS A 56 -9.33 15.61 13.32
CA LYS A 56 -9.42 15.49 14.78
C LYS A 56 -8.32 14.61 15.37
N HIS A 57 -8.01 13.47 14.74
CA HIS A 57 -6.94 12.58 15.20
C HIS A 57 -5.58 13.27 15.22
N TRP A 58 -5.28 14.04 14.17
CA TRP A 58 -4.00 14.75 14.02
C TRP A 58 -3.98 16.15 14.63
N ASN A 59 -5.07 16.58 15.28
CA ASN A 59 -5.25 17.93 15.83
C ASN A 59 -4.92 19.03 14.80
N THR A 60 -5.56 18.95 13.63
CA THR A 60 -5.34 19.85 12.50
C THR A 60 -6.66 20.15 11.77
N GLU A 61 -6.60 20.99 10.74
CA GLU A 61 -7.75 21.34 9.90
C GLU A 61 -8.03 20.26 8.83
N VAL A 62 -9.29 20.12 8.42
CA VAL A 62 -9.72 19.17 7.38
C VAL A 62 -8.92 19.32 6.08
N ASP A 63 -8.70 20.55 5.64
CA ASP A 63 -7.95 20.83 4.41
C ASP A 63 -6.47 20.47 4.52
N VAL A 64 -5.90 20.50 5.73
CA VAL A 64 -4.52 20.05 5.99
C VAL A 64 -4.49 18.52 6.02
N ALA A 65 -5.45 17.89 6.68
CA ALA A 65 -5.58 16.43 6.73
C ALA A 65 -5.73 15.81 5.33
N LYS A 66 -6.54 16.41 4.45
CA LYS A 66 -6.74 15.99 3.05
C LYS A 66 -5.46 15.98 2.20
N LYS A 67 -4.42 16.73 2.60
CA LYS A 67 -3.11 16.74 1.92
C LYS A 67 -2.24 15.54 2.30
N SER A 68 -2.54 14.87 3.41
CA SER A 68 -1.81 13.69 3.88
C SER A 68 -2.34 12.47 3.14
N LYS A 69 -1.66 12.05 2.06
CA LYS A 69 -2.10 10.98 1.16
C LYS A 69 -1.08 9.86 1.12
N CYS A 70 -1.48 8.66 0.70
CA CYS A 70 -0.55 7.58 0.44
C CYS A 70 0.49 8.02 -0.59
N SER A 71 0.12 8.80 -1.61
CA SER A 71 1.03 9.33 -2.64
C SER A 71 2.22 10.14 -2.10
N ASN A 72 2.14 10.71 -0.89
CA ASN A 72 3.24 11.43 -0.24
C ASN A 72 3.67 10.81 1.10
N CYS A 73 3.25 9.57 1.36
CA CYS A 73 3.59 8.82 2.56
C CYS A 73 4.93 8.10 2.40
N ALA A 74 5.83 8.21 3.38
CA ALA A 74 7.16 7.60 3.38
C ALA A 74 7.16 6.07 3.27
N ALA A 75 6.02 5.42 3.55
CA ALA A 75 5.86 3.97 3.46
C ALA A 75 5.18 3.49 2.16
N PHE A 76 4.78 4.42 1.27
CA PHE A 76 4.12 4.09 0.01
C PHE A 76 5.13 3.84 -1.10
N ASP A 77 5.15 2.63 -1.63
CA ASP A 77 6.15 2.17 -2.59
C ASP A 77 5.57 1.99 -3.98
N ILE A 78 6.14 2.76 -4.90
CA ILE A 78 5.90 2.77 -6.34
C ILE A 78 7.21 2.65 -7.12
N SER A 79 8.28 2.18 -6.46
CA SER A 79 9.57 1.93 -7.11
C SER A 79 9.42 0.97 -8.30
N PRO A 80 10.27 1.07 -9.34
CA PRO A 80 10.24 0.17 -10.48
C PRO A 80 10.19 -1.32 -10.12
N ARG A 81 10.89 -1.75 -9.07
CA ARG A 81 10.85 -3.12 -8.58
C ARG A 81 9.53 -3.50 -7.91
N MET A 82 8.85 -2.56 -7.24
CA MET A 82 7.57 -2.82 -6.59
C MET A 82 6.45 -2.86 -7.62
N LEU A 83 6.47 -2.01 -8.63
CA LEU A 83 5.48 -2.04 -9.71
C LEU A 83 5.49 -3.37 -10.46
N LYS A 84 6.67 -3.97 -10.68
CA LYS A 84 6.81 -5.34 -11.23
C LYS A 84 6.17 -6.43 -10.35
N CYS A 85 5.91 -6.13 -9.07
CA CYS A 85 5.32 -7.04 -8.10
C CYS A 85 3.79 -6.93 -7.99
N LEU A 86 3.14 -5.99 -8.67
CA LEU A 86 1.69 -5.82 -8.63
C LEU A 86 1.04 -6.58 -9.82
N PRO A 87 0.16 -7.59 -9.61
CA PRO A 87 -0.40 -8.45 -10.66
C PRO A 87 -1.48 -7.78 -11.52
N GLY A 88 -1.51 -8.11 -12.83
CA GLY A 88 -2.55 -7.80 -13.84
C GLY A 88 -2.02 -7.07 -15.09
N PRO A 89 -2.67 -7.12 -16.28
CA PRO A 89 -2.35 -6.25 -17.43
C PRO A 89 -2.76 -4.77 -17.21
N VAL A 90 -2.82 -4.33 -15.94
CA VAL A 90 -3.39 -3.06 -15.47
C VAL A 90 -2.34 -1.93 -15.41
N SER A 91 -1.33 -2.03 -16.26
CA SER A 91 -0.55 -0.88 -16.74
C SER A 91 -1.34 -0.03 -17.75
N GLN A 92 -2.69 -0.13 -17.74
CA GLN A 92 -3.60 0.91 -18.17
C GLN A 92 -4.29 1.52 -16.96
N PRO A 93 -3.89 2.73 -16.62
CA PRO A 93 -2.59 2.98 -16.04
C PRO A 93 -2.56 2.43 -14.60
N ILE A 94 -1.34 2.24 -14.08
CA ILE A 94 -1.06 2.08 -12.65
C ILE A 94 -1.68 3.23 -11.84
N GLU A 95 -2.05 4.31 -12.53
CA GLU A 95 -2.78 5.52 -12.19
C GLU A 95 -4.18 5.51 -12.84
N ASP A 96 -5.28 5.82 -12.16
CA ASP A 96 -6.52 6.30 -12.77
C ASP A 96 -6.58 7.84 -12.64
N GLU A 97 -7.70 8.46 -13.01
CA GLU A 97 -7.89 9.92 -12.82
C GLU A 97 -7.72 10.35 -11.36
N GLU A 98 -7.88 9.41 -10.42
CA GLU A 98 -7.93 9.66 -8.98
C GLU A 98 -6.59 9.33 -8.29
N GLY A 99 -5.79 8.40 -8.81
CA GLY A 99 -4.46 8.07 -8.28
C GLY A 99 -3.96 6.68 -8.66
N MET A 100 -2.93 6.19 -7.98
CA MET A 100 -2.17 5.00 -8.40
C MET A 100 -2.12 3.88 -7.37
N LEU A 101 -1.98 2.64 -7.83
CA LEU A 101 -1.76 1.49 -6.97
C LEU A 101 -0.27 1.37 -6.59
N GLY A 102 -0.01 1.26 -5.30
CA GLY A 102 1.32 0.97 -4.77
C GLY A 102 1.26 0.00 -3.60
N TYR A 103 2.39 -0.18 -2.91
CA TYR A 103 2.49 -1.05 -1.75
C TYR A 103 2.77 -0.25 -0.48
N CYS A 104 2.03 -0.50 0.59
CA CYS A 104 2.33 0.08 1.90
C CYS A 104 3.23 -0.86 2.70
N TRP A 105 4.46 -0.44 3.00
CA TRP A 105 5.37 -1.23 3.82
C TRP A 105 4.93 -1.36 5.27
N MET A 106 4.33 -0.31 5.86
CA MET A 106 3.86 -0.33 7.24
C MET A 106 2.76 -1.37 7.48
N HIS A 107 1.81 -1.46 6.55
CA HIS A 107 0.60 -2.29 6.72
C HIS A 107 0.55 -3.51 5.81
N LYS A 108 1.56 -3.68 4.97
CA LYS A 108 1.82 -4.87 4.15
C LYS A 108 0.67 -5.23 3.21
N PHE A 109 0.06 -4.25 2.56
CA PHE A 109 -0.98 -4.46 1.54
C PHE A 109 -0.84 -3.48 0.37
N LYS A 110 -1.60 -3.72 -0.71
CA LYS A 110 -1.65 -2.84 -1.89
C LYS A 110 -2.61 -1.69 -1.61
N CYS A 111 -2.13 -0.46 -1.60
CA CYS A 111 -2.93 0.72 -1.29
C CYS A 111 -3.06 1.66 -2.48
N HIS A 112 -4.05 2.55 -2.41
CA HIS A 112 -4.34 3.55 -3.44
C HIS A 112 -3.73 4.89 -3.04
N SER A 113 -3.06 5.57 -3.97
CA SER A 113 -2.29 6.78 -3.67
C SER A 113 -3.15 7.94 -3.18
N ALA A 114 -4.43 7.98 -3.58
CA ALA A 114 -5.39 9.00 -3.17
C ALA A 114 -5.91 8.86 -1.73
N ARG A 115 -5.74 7.67 -1.14
CA ARG A 115 -6.23 7.35 0.21
C ARG A 115 -5.22 7.76 1.28
N THR A 116 -5.59 7.59 2.54
CA THR A 116 -4.80 7.96 3.72
C THR A 116 -5.14 7.05 4.91
N CYS A 117 -4.50 7.32 6.05
CA CYS A 117 -4.73 6.62 7.31
C CYS A 117 -4.17 7.44 8.48
N TYR A 118 -4.51 7.05 9.72
CA TYR A 118 -4.03 7.69 10.95
C TYR A 118 -2.54 7.48 11.21
N THR A 119 -1.90 6.59 10.47
CA THR A 119 -0.46 6.30 10.58
C THR A 119 0.34 6.87 9.42
N TRP A 120 -0.24 7.83 8.67
CA TRP A 120 0.48 8.55 7.63
C TRP A 120 1.77 9.17 8.18
N ALA A 121 2.84 9.10 7.38
CA ALA A 121 4.14 9.68 7.72
C ALA A 121 4.71 10.43 6.51
N ALA A 122 5.12 11.68 6.70
CA ALA A 122 5.68 12.52 5.64
C ALA A 122 7.00 11.94 5.07
N GLY A 123 7.27 12.21 3.79
CA GLY A 123 8.58 11.95 3.17
C GLY A 123 8.59 10.91 2.06
N GLY A 124 7.43 10.56 1.50
CA GLY A 124 7.34 9.69 0.33
C GLY A 124 6.97 10.41 -0.97
N PRO A 125 6.66 9.65 -2.03
CA PRO A 125 6.63 8.18 -2.05
C PRO A 125 8.03 7.57 -2.14
N ILE A 126 8.13 6.26 -1.94
CA ILE A 126 9.33 5.49 -2.29
C ILE A 126 9.29 5.23 -3.80
N ASP A 127 10.17 5.89 -4.53
CA ASP A 127 10.30 5.82 -5.99
C ASP A 127 11.60 5.15 -6.45
N GLN A 128 12.53 4.88 -5.52
CA GLN A 128 13.82 4.24 -5.80
C GLN A 128 13.86 2.79 -5.32
N ASP A 129 14.32 1.89 -6.20
CA ASP A 129 14.48 0.47 -5.89
C ASP A 129 15.36 0.24 -4.65
N LYS A 130 16.44 1.01 -4.50
CA LYS A 130 17.34 0.93 -3.34
C LYS A 130 16.57 1.10 -2.02
N VAL A 131 15.75 2.15 -1.93
CA VAL A 131 14.96 2.46 -0.74
C VAL A 131 13.88 1.37 -0.52
N SER A 132 13.26 0.88 -1.60
CA SER A 132 12.33 -0.26 -1.53
C SER A 132 12.98 -1.52 -0.96
N TYR A 133 14.21 -1.85 -1.37
CA TYR A 133 14.99 -2.96 -0.79
C TYR A 133 15.29 -2.73 0.70
N GLU A 134 15.70 -1.53 1.10
CA GLU A 134 15.96 -1.20 2.50
C GLU A 134 14.70 -1.37 3.38
N TRP A 135 13.52 -1.00 2.87
CA TRP A 135 12.25 -1.26 3.56
C TRP A 135 11.94 -2.75 3.67
N GLN A 136 12.22 -3.53 2.62
CA GLN A 136 12.01 -4.98 2.61
C GLN A 136 12.89 -5.70 3.63
N GLU A 137 14.16 -5.30 3.78
CA GLU A 137 15.09 -5.91 4.73
C GLU A 137 14.68 -5.71 6.19
N ARG A 138 13.90 -4.65 6.48
CA ARG A 138 13.45 -4.30 7.82
C ARG A 138 12.08 -4.89 8.20
N ASN A 139 11.38 -5.58 7.28
CA ASN A 139 9.96 -5.99 7.42
C ASN A 139 9.70 -7.48 7.22
#